data_AF-A0A150QZ47-F1
#
_entry.id   AF-A0A150QZ47-F1
#
_cell.length_a   1.000
_cell.length_b   1.000
_cell.length_c   1.000
_cell.angle_alpha   90.00
_cell.angle_beta   90.00
_cell.angle_gamma   90.00
#
_symmetry.space_group_name_H-M   'P 1'
#
loop_
_entity.id
_entity.type
_entity.pdbx_description
1 polymer ?
#
loop_
_entity_poly.entity_id
_entity_poly.type
_entity_poly.pdbx_seq_one_letter_code
_entity_poly.pdbx_strand_id
1 'polypeptide(L)'
;MRRRCDGLGVLEEVVDLTDAHDDGNDCTIDQCDETGPVHTELPDGTRCRGGYCARGTCVECIRQADCSDTDVCDQNVCVPGHCVDNRQGDSETDTDCGGPCAPCAEGQKCEVDADCSSGACKSERCAAPTTRDGRANGSETDVDCGGRDAPACSDGERCAYHADCTSGVCIGNICRAPTCTDGTQNGRETGIDCGGACPVACE
;
A
#
# COMPACT_ATOMS: atom_id res chain seq x y z
N MET A 1 -11.74 3.54 22.62
CA MET A 1 -12.70 2.85 23.53
C MET A 1 -13.29 3.85 24.51
N ARG A 2 -14.59 3.77 24.82
CA ARG A 2 -15.27 4.66 25.77
C ARG A 2 -15.95 3.87 26.88
N ARG A 3 -15.77 4.31 28.12
CA ARG A 3 -16.46 3.72 29.28
C ARG A 3 -17.87 4.27 29.39
N ARG A 4 -18.86 3.37 29.44
CA ARG A 4 -20.26 3.70 29.69
C ARG A 4 -20.74 2.90 30.89
N CYS A 5 -21.55 3.54 31.75
CA CYS A 5 -22.20 2.81 32.82
C CYS A 5 -23.42 2.09 32.24
N ASP A 6 -23.47 0.77 32.41
CA ASP A 6 -24.73 0.06 32.22
C ASP A 6 -25.72 0.55 33.30
N GLY A 7 -27.02 0.47 33.04
CA GLY A 7 -28.03 0.97 33.99
C GLY A 7 -28.03 0.28 35.36
N LEU A 8 -27.09 -0.64 35.63
CA LEU A 8 -26.92 -1.40 36.86
C LEU A 8 -25.67 -0.99 37.65
N GLY A 9 -24.91 -0.01 37.17
CA GLY A 9 -23.74 0.54 37.87
C GLY A 9 -22.43 -0.19 37.58
N VAL A 10 -22.40 -1.04 36.56
CA VAL A 10 -21.18 -1.68 36.05
C VAL A 10 -20.57 -0.79 34.97
N LEU A 11 -19.24 -0.66 34.99
CA LEU A 11 -18.49 -0.01 33.92
C LEU A 11 -18.33 -1.02 32.77
N GLU A 12 -19.00 -0.77 31.66
CA GLU A 12 -18.77 -1.48 30.41
C GLU A 12 -17.81 -0.68 29.52
N GLU A 13 -16.82 -1.37 28.96
CA GLU A 13 -16.00 -0.83 27.88
C GLU A 13 -16.73 -1.06 26.56
N VAL A 14 -17.25 0.04 26.01
CA VAL A 14 -17.93 0.03 24.72
C VAL A 14 -16.92 0.46 23.67
N VAL A 15 -16.83 -0.31 22.58
CA VAL A 15 -16.05 0.06 21.40
C VAL A 15 -16.60 1.38 20.88
N ASP A 16 -15.77 2.41 20.89
CA ASP A 16 -16.16 3.75 20.43
C ASP A 16 -15.81 3.87 18.95
N LEU A 17 -16.78 3.60 18.09
CA LEU A 17 -16.62 3.66 16.64
C LEU A 17 -16.49 5.09 16.10
N THR A 18 -16.61 6.12 16.96
CA THR A 18 -16.41 7.53 16.55
C THR A 18 -14.95 7.97 16.64
N ASP A 19 -14.08 7.12 17.21
CA ASP A 19 -12.63 7.32 17.35
C ASP A 19 -11.85 6.19 16.63
N ALA A 20 -12.49 5.52 15.66
CA ALA A 20 -11.80 4.56 14.82
C ALA A 20 -10.79 5.31 13.92
N HIS A 21 -9.57 4.80 13.85
CA HIS A 21 -8.57 5.28 12.90
C HIS A 21 -9.07 4.93 11.49
N ASP A 22 -9.59 5.92 10.78
CA ASP A 22 -10.00 5.81 9.37
C ASP A 22 -8.75 5.91 8.49
N ASP A 23 -8.39 4.80 7.84
CA ASP A 23 -7.24 4.72 6.93
C ASP A 23 -7.56 5.30 5.54
N GLY A 24 -8.79 5.76 5.33
CA GLY A 24 -9.30 6.31 4.07
C GLY A 24 -9.56 5.25 3.00
N ASN A 25 -9.55 3.96 3.35
CA ASN A 25 -9.81 2.87 2.43
C ASN A 25 -11.25 2.35 2.56
N ASP A 26 -12.08 2.71 1.58
CA ASP A 26 -13.49 2.27 1.48
C ASP A 26 -13.69 0.75 1.48
N CYS A 27 -12.63 -0.04 1.25
CA CYS A 27 -12.67 -1.50 1.16
C CYS A 27 -12.17 -2.23 2.40
N THR A 28 -11.94 -1.50 3.49
CA THR A 28 -11.69 -2.04 4.82
C THR A 28 -12.75 -1.54 5.80
N ILE A 29 -13.04 -2.34 6.82
CA ILE A 29 -13.78 -1.87 7.99
C ILE A 29 -12.77 -1.53 9.06
N ASP A 30 -12.72 -0.27 9.43
CA ASP A 30 -11.93 0.24 10.54
C ASP A 30 -12.62 -0.09 11.86
N GLN A 31 -12.04 -1.03 12.59
CA GLN A 31 -12.54 -1.46 13.90
C GLN A 31 -11.43 -1.35 14.93
N CYS A 32 -11.79 -1.44 16.20
CA CYS A 32 -10.81 -1.63 17.27
C CYS A 32 -11.08 -2.98 17.94
N ASP A 33 -10.04 -3.78 18.10
CA ASP A 33 -10.07 -5.02 18.89
C ASP A 33 -9.23 -4.88 20.17
N GLU A 34 -9.02 -5.98 20.90
CA GLU A 34 -8.23 -6.00 22.14
C GLU A 34 -6.74 -5.66 21.95
N THR A 35 -6.25 -5.69 20.71
CA THR A 35 -4.85 -5.43 20.35
C THR A 35 -4.62 -4.05 19.73
N GLY A 36 -5.69 -3.37 19.27
CA GLY A 36 -5.60 -2.01 18.74
C GLY A 36 -6.57 -1.76 17.58
N PRO A 37 -6.31 -0.71 16.76
CA PRO A 37 -7.03 -0.53 15.51
C PRO A 37 -6.71 -1.68 14.54
N VAL A 38 -7.76 -2.22 13.94
CA VAL A 38 -7.70 -3.31 12.96
C VAL A 38 -8.48 -2.91 11.72
N HIS A 39 -7.90 -3.18 10.55
CA HIS A 39 -8.51 -2.92 9.25
C HIS A 39 -8.88 -4.28 8.63
N THR A 40 -10.16 -4.63 8.68
CA THR A 40 -10.63 -5.93 8.15
C THR A 40 -11.12 -5.76 6.73
N GLU A 41 -10.58 -6.55 5.79
CA GLU A 41 -11.01 -6.51 4.38
C GLU A 41 -12.53 -6.75 4.26
N LEU A 42 -13.21 -5.85 3.55
CA LEU A 42 -14.60 -6.05 3.16
C LEU A 42 -14.73 -7.19 2.14
N PRO A 43 -15.87 -7.88 2.09
CA PRO A 43 -16.09 -8.92 1.09
C PRO A 43 -15.98 -8.37 -0.34
N ASP A 44 -15.40 -9.19 -1.23
CA ASP A 44 -15.30 -8.87 -2.65
C ASP A 44 -16.68 -8.52 -3.24
N GLY A 45 -16.75 -7.43 -4.01
CA GLY A 45 -17.98 -6.90 -4.60
C GLY A 45 -18.72 -5.87 -3.74
N THR A 46 -18.21 -5.52 -2.56
CA THR A 46 -18.72 -4.37 -1.79
C THR A 46 -18.48 -3.08 -2.58
N ARG A 47 -19.44 -2.15 -2.63
CA ARG A 47 -19.26 -0.89 -3.38
C ARG A 47 -18.32 0.06 -2.67
N CYS A 48 -17.39 0.64 -3.41
CA CYS A 48 -16.50 1.72 -2.98
C CYS A 48 -16.62 2.93 -3.90
N ARG A 49 -15.96 4.06 -3.58
CA ARG A 49 -16.09 5.32 -4.32
C ARG A 49 -15.67 5.24 -5.80
N GLY A 50 -14.85 4.27 -6.17
CA GLY A 50 -14.36 4.05 -7.54
C GLY A 50 -14.86 2.77 -8.23
N GLY A 51 -15.71 1.97 -7.58
CA GLY A 51 -16.16 0.70 -8.14
C GLY A 51 -16.52 -0.33 -7.07
N TYR A 52 -15.74 -1.39 -6.98
CA TYR A 52 -15.98 -2.54 -6.12
C TYR A 52 -14.72 -2.94 -5.35
N CYS A 53 -14.90 -3.49 -4.16
CA CYS A 53 -13.80 -4.02 -3.37
C CYS A 53 -13.36 -5.36 -3.91
N ALA A 54 -12.05 -5.54 -4.04
CA ALA A 54 -11.39 -6.81 -4.32
C ALA A 54 -10.15 -6.91 -3.42
N ARG A 55 -10.14 -7.89 -2.50
CA ARG A 55 -9.02 -8.14 -1.57
C ARG A 55 -8.56 -6.88 -0.83
N GLY A 56 -9.52 -6.18 -0.20
CA GLY A 56 -9.26 -4.95 0.55
C GLY A 56 -8.90 -3.72 -0.28
N THR A 57 -8.90 -3.79 -1.62
CA THR A 57 -8.63 -2.64 -2.50
C THR A 57 -9.86 -2.26 -3.32
N CYS A 58 -10.12 -0.96 -3.48
CA CYS A 58 -11.15 -0.45 -4.37
C CYS A 58 -10.67 -0.52 -5.83
N VAL A 59 -11.34 -1.31 -6.65
CA VAL A 59 -11.03 -1.55 -8.06
C VAL A 59 -12.23 -1.20 -8.95
N GLU A 60 -12.01 -1.00 -10.25
CA GLU A 60 -13.09 -0.58 -11.16
C GLU A 60 -14.11 -1.69 -11.41
N CYS A 61 -13.64 -2.93 -11.52
CA CYS A 61 -14.48 -4.08 -11.85
C CYS A 61 -13.99 -5.36 -11.16
N ILE A 62 -14.90 -6.31 -10.93
CA ILE A 62 -14.58 -7.68 -10.49
C ILE A 62 -15.19 -8.74 -11.41
N ARG A 63 -16.07 -8.33 -12.34
CA ARG A 63 -16.68 -9.16 -13.38
C ARG A 63 -17.03 -8.31 -14.60
N GLN A 64 -17.24 -8.98 -15.74
CA GLN A 64 -17.60 -8.31 -17.01
C GLN A 64 -18.84 -7.41 -16.90
N ALA A 65 -19.81 -7.77 -16.08
CA ALA A 65 -21.04 -6.99 -15.89
C ALA A 65 -20.83 -5.65 -15.14
N ASP A 66 -19.64 -5.41 -14.61
CA ASP A 66 -19.30 -4.15 -13.94
C ASP A 66 -18.75 -3.10 -14.92
N CYS A 67 -18.30 -3.54 -16.10
CA CYS A 67 -17.81 -2.68 -17.17
C CYS A 67 -18.92 -2.33 -18.17
N SER A 68 -18.65 -1.37 -19.05
CA SER A 68 -19.55 -1.03 -20.15
C SER A 68 -19.67 -2.17 -21.16
N ASP A 69 -20.71 -2.17 -22.01
CA ASP A 69 -20.94 -3.24 -23.01
C ASP A 69 -19.77 -3.43 -24.00
N THR A 70 -18.88 -2.45 -24.14
CA THR A 70 -17.70 -2.50 -25.03
C THR A 70 -16.41 -2.89 -24.32
N ASP A 71 -16.40 -2.84 -22.99
CA ASP A 71 -15.21 -3.00 -22.18
C ASP A 71 -15.25 -4.37 -21.48
N VAL A 72 -14.07 -4.92 -21.24
CA VAL A 72 -13.87 -6.19 -20.55
C VAL A 72 -13.15 -5.90 -19.24
N CYS A 73 -13.56 -6.59 -18.19
CA CYS A 73 -12.85 -6.54 -16.92
C CYS A 73 -11.60 -7.42 -17.00
N ASP A 74 -10.42 -6.79 -17.08
CA ASP A 74 -9.13 -7.46 -17.03
C ASP A 74 -8.30 -6.89 -15.88
N GLN A 75 -7.69 -7.76 -15.07
CA GLN A 75 -6.90 -7.38 -13.88
C GLN A 75 -7.57 -6.33 -12.96
N ASN A 76 -8.90 -6.41 -12.82
CA ASN A 76 -9.75 -5.47 -12.06
C ASN A 76 -9.89 -4.03 -12.62
N VAL A 77 -9.54 -3.83 -13.89
CA VAL A 77 -9.69 -2.58 -14.64
C VAL A 77 -10.60 -2.82 -15.83
N CYS A 78 -11.46 -1.85 -16.16
CA CYS A 78 -12.26 -1.93 -17.38
C CYS A 78 -11.42 -1.47 -18.57
N VAL A 79 -11.03 -2.42 -19.42
CA VAL A 79 -10.22 -2.17 -20.61
C VAL A 79 -11.04 -2.40 -21.89
N PRO A 80 -10.72 -1.73 -23.01
CA PRO A 80 -11.34 -2.04 -24.29
C PRO A 80 -11.20 -3.53 -24.64
N GLY A 81 -12.20 -4.11 -25.33
CA GLY A 81 -12.17 -5.54 -25.67
C GLY A 81 -11.00 -6.01 -26.57
N HIS A 82 -10.22 -5.10 -27.17
CA HIS A 82 -8.99 -5.46 -27.89
C HIS A 82 -7.85 -5.84 -26.93
N CYS A 83 -7.86 -5.33 -25.69
CA CYS A 83 -6.86 -5.59 -24.65
C CYS A 83 -6.83 -7.02 -24.10
N VAL A 84 -7.62 -7.94 -24.67
CA VAL A 84 -7.71 -9.35 -24.27
C VAL A 84 -7.90 -10.26 -25.49
N ASP A 85 -7.65 -9.74 -26.70
CA ASP A 85 -7.91 -10.43 -27.96
C ASP A 85 -6.71 -11.26 -28.46
N ASN A 86 -5.61 -11.28 -27.69
CA ASN A 86 -4.35 -11.95 -27.98
C ASN A 86 -3.69 -11.45 -29.27
N ARG A 87 -3.89 -10.18 -29.60
CA ARG A 87 -3.19 -9.50 -30.68
C ARG A 87 -2.49 -8.26 -30.14
N GLN A 88 -1.59 -7.73 -30.97
CA GLN A 88 -1.02 -6.41 -30.78
C GLN A 88 -1.70 -5.51 -31.81
N GLY A 89 -2.49 -4.55 -31.37
CA GLY A 89 -3.26 -3.66 -32.25
C GLY A 89 -3.82 -2.45 -31.54
N ASP A 90 -4.54 -1.59 -32.28
CA ASP A 90 -5.40 -0.55 -31.68
C ASP A 90 -4.77 0.34 -30.57
N SER A 91 -3.47 0.66 -30.75
CA SER A 91 -2.62 1.46 -29.84
C SER A 91 -2.01 0.75 -28.63
N GLU A 92 -2.06 -0.58 -28.59
CA GLU A 92 -1.27 -1.40 -27.67
C GLU A 92 0.21 -1.43 -28.04
N THR A 93 1.07 -1.44 -27.02
CA THR A 93 2.52 -1.49 -27.23
C THR A 93 3.07 -2.92 -27.27
N ASP A 94 2.42 -3.86 -26.59
CA ASP A 94 2.63 -5.30 -26.75
C ASP A 94 1.28 -6.04 -26.77
N THR A 95 1.30 -7.36 -26.91
CA THR A 95 0.06 -8.16 -26.98
C THR A 95 -0.76 -7.97 -25.71
N ASP A 96 -1.99 -7.46 -25.86
CA ASP A 96 -2.96 -7.22 -24.78
C ASP A 96 -2.49 -6.23 -23.68
N CYS A 97 -1.52 -5.35 -23.94
CA CYS A 97 -1.04 -4.39 -22.95
C CYS A 97 -0.43 -3.09 -23.53
N GLY A 98 -0.38 -2.06 -22.68
CA GLY A 98 0.12 -0.72 -23.02
C GLY A 98 -0.90 0.14 -23.74
N GLY A 99 -0.64 1.45 -23.81
CA GLY A 99 -1.57 2.42 -24.39
C GLY A 99 -2.92 2.48 -23.67
N PRO A 100 -4.05 2.14 -24.31
CA PRO A 100 -5.38 2.14 -23.68
C PRO A 100 -5.64 0.93 -22.77
N CYS A 101 -4.72 -0.04 -22.75
CA CYS A 101 -4.83 -1.28 -21.98
C CYS A 101 -4.08 -1.21 -20.64
N ALA A 102 -4.12 -2.29 -19.87
CA ALA A 102 -3.34 -2.40 -18.65
C ALA A 102 -1.82 -2.26 -18.94
N PRO A 103 -1.02 -1.74 -17.99
CA PRO A 103 0.42 -1.61 -18.19
C PRO A 103 1.11 -2.97 -18.40
N CYS A 104 2.01 -3.02 -19.37
CA CYS A 104 2.84 -4.17 -19.70
C CYS A 104 3.83 -4.52 -18.58
N ALA A 105 4.07 -5.82 -18.43
CA ALA A 105 5.08 -6.39 -17.54
C ALA A 105 6.51 -6.16 -18.06
N GLU A 106 7.50 -6.43 -17.20
CA GLU A 106 8.92 -6.34 -17.55
C GLU A 106 9.27 -7.14 -18.83
N GLY A 107 10.07 -6.54 -19.71
CA GLY A 107 10.56 -7.12 -20.95
C GLY A 107 9.60 -7.03 -22.15
N GLN A 108 8.32 -6.75 -21.92
CA GLN A 108 7.34 -6.46 -22.97
C GLN A 108 7.62 -5.11 -23.63
N LYS A 109 7.11 -4.93 -24.85
CA LYS A 109 7.29 -3.71 -25.62
C LYS A 109 6.53 -2.53 -25.02
N CYS A 110 7.12 -1.35 -25.12
CA CYS A 110 6.54 -0.09 -24.68
C CYS A 110 6.99 1.06 -25.59
N GLU A 111 6.23 2.15 -25.61
CA GLU A 111 6.58 3.39 -26.29
C GLU A 111 6.85 4.50 -25.27
N VAL A 112 6.07 4.54 -24.19
CA VAL A 112 6.18 5.49 -23.09
C VAL A 112 6.26 4.80 -21.74
N ASP A 113 6.78 5.51 -20.74
CA ASP A 113 6.92 5.02 -19.37
C ASP A 113 5.60 4.50 -18.77
N ALA A 114 4.47 5.12 -19.13
CA ALA A 114 3.14 4.73 -18.65
C ALA A 114 2.66 3.37 -19.19
N ASP A 115 3.25 2.88 -20.28
CA ASP A 115 2.90 1.57 -20.84
C ASP A 115 3.43 0.43 -19.96
N CYS A 116 4.29 0.70 -18.98
CA CYS A 116 4.94 -0.30 -18.17
C CYS A 116 4.42 -0.29 -16.74
N SER A 117 4.21 -1.47 -16.15
CA SER A 117 3.87 -1.60 -14.73
C SER A 117 4.97 -1.08 -13.81
N SER A 118 6.23 -1.08 -14.30
CA SER A 118 7.37 -0.45 -13.62
C SER A 118 7.39 1.07 -13.77
N GLY A 119 6.58 1.64 -14.67
CA GLY A 119 6.65 3.04 -15.04
C GLY A 119 7.90 3.40 -15.84
N ALA A 120 8.68 2.43 -16.35
CA ALA A 120 9.96 2.68 -17.01
C ALA A 120 10.07 1.96 -18.36
N CYS A 121 9.99 2.73 -19.45
CA CYS A 121 10.21 2.25 -20.80
C CYS A 121 11.63 2.58 -21.27
N LYS A 122 12.49 1.56 -21.41
CA LYS A 122 13.89 1.74 -21.85
C LYS A 122 14.19 0.81 -23.02
N SER A 123 14.71 1.38 -24.10
CA SER A 123 15.03 0.63 -25.33
C SER A 123 13.81 -0.12 -25.88
N GLU A 124 12.65 0.55 -25.94
CA GLU A 124 11.37 0.03 -26.44
C GLU A 124 10.85 -1.19 -25.66
N ARG A 125 11.34 -1.39 -24.43
CA ARG A 125 10.90 -2.47 -23.53
C ARG A 125 10.74 -1.99 -22.10
N CYS A 126 9.78 -2.57 -21.40
CA CYS A 126 9.58 -2.31 -20.00
C CYS A 126 10.79 -2.80 -19.21
N ALA A 127 11.49 -1.86 -18.60
CA ALA A 127 12.64 -2.17 -17.76
C ALA A 127 12.17 -2.60 -16.37
N ALA A 128 12.99 -3.39 -15.69
CA ALA A 128 12.83 -3.62 -14.26
C ALA A 128 12.80 -2.26 -13.52
N PRO A 129 11.95 -2.11 -12.49
CA PRO A 129 12.01 -0.96 -11.59
C PRO A 129 13.42 -0.90 -10.97
N THR A 130 13.93 0.32 -10.79
CA THR A 130 15.24 0.51 -10.15
C THR A 130 15.10 1.44 -8.98
N THR A 131 15.86 1.21 -7.91
CA THR A 131 15.63 1.89 -6.63
C THR A 131 16.14 3.34 -6.55
N ARG A 132 16.27 3.99 -7.72
CA ARG A 132 16.83 5.33 -7.95
C ARG A 132 16.22 5.95 -9.22
N ASP A 133 15.03 5.53 -9.62
CA ASP A 133 14.34 6.04 -10.81
C ASP A 133 13.36 7.19 -10.52
N GLY A 134 13.30 7.65 -9.28
CA GLY A 134 12.45 8.76 -8.85
C GLY A 134 10.97 8.37 -8.74
N ARG A 135 10.67 7.07 -8.65
CA ARG A 135 9.32 6.53 -8.48
C ARG A 135 9.30 5.60 -7.28
N ALA A 136 8.11 5.36 -6.72
CA ALA A 136 7.91 4.34 -5.70
C ALA A 136 7.36 3.10 -6.40
N ASN A 137 8.23 2.19 -6.82
CA ASN A 137 7.85 1.01 -7.61
C ASN A 137 8.61 -0.25 -7.16
N GLY A 138 8.25 -1.41 -7.71
CA GLY A 138 8.88 -2.67 -7.32
C GLY A 138 8.66 -3.01 -5.84
N SER A 139 9.73 -3.12 -5.05
CA SER A 139 9.65 -3.43 -3.61
C SER A 139 9.59 -2.20 -2.71
N GLU A 140 9.65 -0.99 -3.26
CA GLU A 140 9.82 0.24 -2.50
C GLU A 140 8.58 0.62 -1.71
N THR A 141 8.78 1.19 -0.52
CA THR A 141 7.67 1.70 0.31
C THR A 141 7.46 3.20 0.16
N ASP A 142 8.50 3.92 -0.24
CA ASP A 142 8.45 5.31 -0.70
C ASP A 142 9.37 5.51 -1.91
N VAL A 143 9.39 6.69 -2.51
CA VAL A 143 10.17 6.99 -3.71
C VAL A 143 11.66 6.71 -3.49
N ASP A 144 12.21 5.77 -4.27
CA ASP A 144 13.63 5.37 -4.21
C ASP A 144 14.13 4.80 -2.87
N CYS A 145 13.21 4.36 -1.97
CA CYS A 145 13.58 3.82 -0.66
C CYS A 145 12.59 2.79 -0.08
N GLY A 146 13.08 2.02 0.89
CA GLY A 146 12.32 1.02 1.65
C GLY A 146 12.10 -0.30 0.90
N GLY A 147 11.66 -1.32 1.64
CA GLY A 147 11.60 -2.68 1.13
C GLY A 147 12.96 -3.34 1.00
N ARG A 148 13.00 -4.49 0.32
CA ARG A 148 14.15 -5.40 0.37
C ARG A 148 15.35 -4.97 -0.49
N ASP A 149 15.08 -4.32 -1.64
CA ASP A 149 16.08 -4.06 -2.68
C ASP A 149 16.57 -2.59 -2.67
N ALA A 150 15.92 -1.71 -1.91
CA ALA A 150 16.20 -0.27 -1.85
C ALA A 150 16.88 0.13 -0.52
N PRO A 151 17.57 1.30 -0.46
CA PRO A 151 18.07 1.81 0.81
C PRO A 151 16.91 2.12 1.77
N ALA A 152 17.16 2.06 3.06
CA ALA A 152 16.17 2.45 4.06
C ALA A 152 15.81 3.95 3.93
N CYS A 153 14.54 4.26 4.16
CA CYS A 153 13.94 5.58 4.13
C CYS A 153 14.31 6.43 5.35
N SER A 154 14.37 7.73 5.15
CA SER A 154 14.55 8.77 6.16
C SER A 154 13.27 9.01 6.97
N ASP A 155 13.39 9.72 8.09
CA ASP A 155 12.24 10.11 8.89
C ASP A 155 11.22 10.92 8.08
N GLY A 156 9.94 10.54 8.17
CA GLY A 156 8.82 11.17 7.48
C GLY A 156 8.41 10.51 6.15
N GLU A 157 9.23 9.60 5.62
CA GLU A 157 8.93 8.82 4.42
C GLU A 157 8.09 7.58 4.75
N ARG A 158 7.44 6.99 3.74
CA ARG A 158 6.53 5.84 3.88
C ARG A 158 7.29 4.53 4.13
N CYS A 159 6.73 3.69 4.99
CA CYS A 159 7.27 2.38 5.32
C CYS A 159 6.16 1.35 5.51
N ALA A 160 6.48 0.08 5.35
CA ALA A 160 5.61 -1.05 5.70
C ALA A 160 6.18 -1.84 6.89
N TYR A 161 7.51 -1.84 7.04
CA TYR A 161 8.25 -2.55 8.07
C TYR A 161 9.28 -1.65 8.74
N HIS A 162 9.63 -1.97 9.97
CA HIS A 162 10.68 -1.29 10.75
C HIS A 162 12.02 -1.23 9.98
N ALA A 163 12.36 -2.29 9.25
CA ALA A 163 13.59 -2.37 8.43
C ALA A 163 13.60 -1.41 7.24
N ASP A 164 12.44 -0.88 6.82
CA ASP A 164 12.36 0.08 5.73
C ASP A 164 12.87 1.46 6.18
N CYS A 165 13.03 1.71 7.48
CA CYS A 165 13.43 3.00 8.03
C CYS A 165 14.88 2.99 8.50
N THR A 166 15.61 4.07 8.22
CA THR A 166 16.98 4.28 8.74
C THR A 166 17.02 4.32 10.26
N SER A 167 15.93 4.76 10.90
CA SER A 167 15.73 4.72 12.34
C SER A 167 15.41 3.32 12.87
N GLY A 168 14.96 2.40 12.02
CA GLY A 168 14.38 1.13 12.45
C GLY A 168 12.96 1.26 13.00
N VAL A 169 12.29 2.40 12.87
CA VAL A 169 10.97 2.68 13.50
C VAL A 169 9.94 3.05 12.44
N CYS A 170 8.98 2.15 12.22
CA CYS A 170 7.86 2.38 11.30
C CYS A 170 6.55 2.42 12.10
N ILE A 171 5.96 3.61 12.25
CA ILE A 171 4.73 3.80 13.02
C ILE A 171 3.71 4.56 12.18
N GLY A 172 2.55 3.93 11.96
CA GLY A 172 1.49 4.48 11.12
C GLY A 172 1.92 4.63 9.66
N ASN A 173 2.63 3.62 9.14
CA ASN A 173 3.18 3.57 7.78
C ASN A 173 4.15 4.72 7.42
N ILE A 174 4.73 5.36 8.43
CA ILE A 174 5.70 6.46 8.28
C ILE A 174 6.92 6.20 9.16
N CYS A 175 8.11 6.40 8.61
CA CYS A 175 9.36 6.35 9.34
C CYS A 175 9.41 7.45 10.39
N ARG A 176 9.68 7.08 11.63
CA ARG A 176 9.79 8.03 12.76
C ARG A 176 11.21 8.11 13.25
N ALA A 177 11.56 9.29 13.77
CA ALA A 177 12.81 9.48 14.48
C ALA A 177 12.92 8.50 15.66
N PRO A 178 14.13 8.00 15.95
CA PRO A 178 14.37 7.10 17.07
C PRO A 178 14.04 7.77 18.41
N THR A 179 13.46 7.03 19.34
CA THR A 179 13.11 7.48 20.70
C THR A 179 13.47 6.43 21.73
N CYS A 180 13.75 6.87 22.96
CA CYS A 180 14.09 6.01 24.11
C CYS A 180 12.95 5.10 24.63
N THR A 181 11.94 4.85 23.81
CA THR A 181 10.72 4.09 24.14
C THR A 181 10.10 3.47 22.89
N ASP A 182 10.85 3.35 21.79
CA ASP A 182 10.33 2.83 20.51
C ASP A 182 10.50 1.31 20.34
N GLY A 183 11.08 0.62 21.33
CA GLY A 183 11.25 -0.82 21.35
C GLY A 183 12.41 -1.32 20.48
N THR A 184 13.20 -0.42 19.89
CA THR A 184 14.28 -0.75 18.97
C THR A 184 15.59 -0.13 19.43
N GLN A 185 16.64 -0.93 19.59
CA GLN A 185 17.97 -0.39 19.89
C GLN A 185 18.53 0.39 18.69
N ASN A 186 18.36 1.72 18.69
CA ASN A 186 18.72 2.59 17.58
C ASN A 186 19.30 3.94 18.06
N GLY A 187 19.50 4.89 17.15
CA GLY A 187 19.91 6.26 17.50
C GLY A 187 21.22 6.34 18.31
N ARG A 188 21.11 6.77 19.58
CA ARG A 188 22.24 6.89 20.52
C ARG A 188 22.10 5.98 21.74
N GLU A 189 21.30 4.93 21.62
CA GLU A 189 21.06 3.97 22.69
C GLU A 189 22.20 2.97 22.82
N THR A 190 22.45 2.47 24.02
CA THR A 190 23.45 1.40 24.27
C THR A 190 22.81 0.04 24.54
N GLY A 191 21.50 -0.01 24.72
CA GLY A 191 20.63 -1.18 24.74
C GLY A 191 19.23 -0.78 24.26
N ILE A 192 18.30 -1.72 24.13
CA ILE A 192 16.93 -1.40 23.66
C ILE A 192 16.29 -0.37 24.59
N ASP A 193 15.96 0.82 24.07
CA ASP A 193 15.33 1.92 24.80
C ASP A 193 16.12 2.42 26.02
N CYS A 194 17.43 2.16 26.08
CA CYS A 194 18.24 2.48 27.25
C CYS A 194 19.68 2.93 26.94
N GLY A 195 20.20 3.71 27.89
CA GLY A 195 21.57 4.19 27.94
C GLY A 195 21.95 5.18 26.84
N GLY A 196 23.23 5.54 26.80
CA GLY A 196 23.75 6.59 25.92
C GLY A 196 23.07 7.95 26.15
N ALA A 197 22.23 8.38 25.22
CA ALA A 197 21.48 9.65 25.33
C ALA A 197 20.13 9.52 26.07
N CYS A 198 19.72 8.30 26.41
CA CYS A 198 18.43 8.05 27.06
C CYS A 198 18.46 8.34 28.57
N PRO A 199 17.31 8.78 29.15
CA PRO A 199 17.22 9.09 30.57
C PRO A 199 17.33 7.85 31.48
N VAL A 200 17.09 6.66 30.92
CA VAL A 200 17.19 5.38 31.63
C VAL A 200 18.52 4.71 31.25
N ALA A 201 19.28 4.24 32.23
CA ALA A 201 20.51 3.46 31.98
C ALA A 201 20.17 1.98 31.73
N CYS A 202 21.00 1.28 30.96
CA CYS A 202 20.85 -0.16 30.76
C CYS A 202 21.32 -0.94 31.99
N GLU A 203 20.58 -1.99 32.35
CA GLU A 203 20.90 -2.90 33.46
C GLU A 203 21.75 -4.10 33.03
#